data_AF-A0A4P0YAP9-F1
#
_entry.id   AF-A0A4P0YAP9-F1
#
_cell.length_a   1.000
_cell.length_b   1.000
_cell.length_c   1.000
_cell.angle_alpha   90.00
_cell.angle_beta   90.00
_cell.angle_gamma   90.00
#
_symmetry.space_group_name_H-M   'P 1'
#
loop_
_entity.id
_entity.type
_entity.pdbx_description
1 polymer ?
#
loop_
_entity_poly.entity_id
_entity_poly.type
_entity_poly.pdbx_seq_one_letter_code
_entity_poly.pdbx_strand_id
1 'polypeptide(L)'
;MHRRFGELTNWANEHYDIVIMDTPPVLAVTDAAIIGNYVGTTLLIVRFEQNTVKEIEVNIKRFEQSGVIVKGCILNGVVKK
;
A
#
# COMPACT_ATOMS: atom_id res chain seq x y z
N MET A 1 11.37 10.91 6.33
CA MET A 1 10.94 10.06 7.47
C MET A 1 12.07 9.97 8.48
N HIS A 2 11.73 9.91 9.77
CA HIS A 2 12.71 9.91 10.86
C HIS A 2 13.54 8.62 10.84
N ARG A 3 14.85 8.70 11.14
CA ARG A 3 15.79 7.56 11.21
C ARG A 3 15.23 6.30 11.91
N ARG A 4 14.41 6.53 12.95
CA ARG A 4 13.74 5.50 13.75
C ARG A 4 12.82 4.57 12.96
N PHE A 5 12.14 5.05 11.92
CA PHE A 5 11.25 4.18 11.14
C PHE A 5 12.06 3.19 10.29
N GLY A 6 13.13 3.65 9.66
CA GLY A 6 14.05 2.76 8.94
C GLY A 6 14.69 1.71 9.85
N GLU A 7 15.11 2.12 11.06
CA GLU A 7 15.66 1.20 12.07
C GLU A 7 14.62 0.14 12.49
N LEU A 8 13.37 0.52 12.72
CA LEU A 8 12.28 -0.41 13.04
C LEU A 8 12.00 -1.39 11.90
N THR A 9 11.91 -0.91 10.67
CA THR A 9 11.64 -1.76 9.50
C THR A 9 12.77 -2.77 9.28
N ASN A 10 14.02 -2.34 9.41
CA ASN A 10 15.18 -3.24 9.29
C ASN A 10 15.16 -4.30 10.39
N TRP A 11 14.92 -3.91 11.64
CA TRP A 11 14.78 -4.85 12.74
C TRP A 11 13.66 -5.86 12.48
N ALA A 12 12.47 -5.41 12.07
CA ALA A 12 11.34 -6.29 11.78
C ALA A 12 11.66 -7.28 10.63
N ASN A 13 12.37 -6.81 9.60
CA ASN A 13 12.79 -7.64 8.47
C ASN A 13 13.79 -8.74 8.86
N GLU A 14 14.58 -8.54 9.92
CA GLU A 14 15.51 -9.55 10.45
C GLU A 14 14.87 -10.56 11.41
N HIS A 15 13.72 -10.21 12.03
CA HIS A 15 13.16 -10.97 13.15
C HIS A 15 11.83 -11.68 12.83
N TYR A 16 11.21 -11.40 11.67
CA TYR A 16 9.95 -11.99 11.26
C TYR A 16 10.06 -12.55 9.84
N ASP A 17 9.40 -13.68 9.58
CA ASP A 17 9.33 -14.28 8.24
C ASP A 17 8.55 -13.38 7.26
N ILE A 18 7.51 -12.71 7.76
CA ILE A 18 6.63 -11.81 6.99
C ILE A 18 6.27 -10.60 7.84
N VAL A 19 6.45 -9.41 7.27
CA VAL A 19 6.02 -8.15 7.86
C VAL A 19 4.93 -7.54 6.98
N ILE A 20 3.74 -7.31 7.55
CA ILE A 20 2.62 -6.65 6.86
C ILE A 20 2.51 -5.23 7.42
N MET A 21 2.55 -4.24 6.53
CA MET A 21 2.33 -2.84 6.87
C MET A 21 0.94 -2.40 6.41
N ASP A 22 0.06 -2.16 7.37
CA ASP A 22 -1.24 -1.54 7.11
C ASP A 22 -1.07 -0.01 7.07
N THR A 23 -1.69 0.63 6.09
CA THR A 23 -1.52 2.06 5.83
C THR A 23 -2.88 2.69 5.54
N PRO A 24 -3.11 3.96 5.93
CA PRO A 24 -4.33 4.65 5.56
C PRO A 24 -4.50 4.80 4.03
N PRO A 25 -5.69 5.12 3.52
CA PRO A 25 -5.93 5.26 2.09
C PRO A 25 -5.07 6.35 1.43
N VAL A 26 -4.38 6.00 0.33
CA VAL A 26 -3.46 6.92 -0.38
C VAL A 26 -4.15 8.14 -1.01
N LEU A 27 -5.48 8.09 -1.22
CA LEU A 27 -6.23 9.27 -1.64
C LEU A 27 -6.34 10.33 -0.54
N ALA A 28 -6.42 9.88 0.72
CA ALA A 28 -6.67 10.73 1.88
C ALA A 28 -5.38 11.31 2.47
N VAL A 29 -4.30 10.54 2.49
CA VAL A 29 -3.01 10.92 3.12
C VAL A 29 -1.81 10.34 2.38
N THR A 30 -0.62 10.85 2.70
CA THR A 30 0.64 10.48 2.04
C THR A 30 1.37 9.29 2.69
N ASP A 31 0.88 8.80 3.83
CA ASP A 31 1.55 7.75 4.62
C ASP A 31 1.87 6.51 3.81
N ALA A 32 0.91 6.00 3.03
CA ALA A 32 1.08 4.82 2.19
C ALA A 32 2.19 5.00 1.14
N ALA A 33 2.29 6.19 0.53
CA ALA A 33 3.33 6.49 -0.46
C ALA A 33 4.73 6.56 0.18
N ILE A 34 4.80 7.10 1.40
CA ILE A 34 6.06 7.18 2.15
C ILE A 34 6.50 5.78 2.61
N ILE A 35 5.59 5.02 3.24
CA ILE A 35 5.85 3.67 3.73
C ILE A 35 6.17 2.71 2.57
N GLY A 36 5.53 2.91 1.42
CA GLY A 36 5.77 2.14 0.19
C GLY A 36 7.24 2.12 -0.27
N ASN A 37 8.03 3.13 0.11
CA ASN A 37 9.47 3.18 -0.18
C ASN A 37 10.33 2.31 0.76
N TYR A 38 9.74 1.73 1.81
CA TYR A 38 10.42 0.85 2.78
C TYR A 38 10.01 -0.63 2.65
N VAL A 39 9.05 -0.94 1.77
CA VAL A 39 8.51 -2.30 1.61
C VAL A 39 8.92 -2.90 0.27
N GLY A 40 9.12 -4.22 0.23
CA GLY A 40 9.46 -4.92 -1.01
C GLY A 40 8.27 -5.15 -1.94
N THR A 41 7.04 -5.07 -1.45
CA THR A 41 5.81 -5.34 -2.22
C THR A 41 4.66 -4.50 -1.70
N THR A 42 3.94 -3.85 -2.62
CA THR A 42 2.73 -3.06 -2.32
C THR A 42 1.53 -3.69 -3.02
N LEU A 43 0.44 -3.88 -2.30
CA LEU A 43 -0.84 -4.35 -2.82
C LEU A 43 -1.92 -3.31 -2.56
N LEU A 44 -2.78 -3.07 -3.54
CA LEU A 44 -3.91 -2.14 -3.40
C LEU A 44 -5.19 -2.91 -3.08
N ILE A 45 -5.85 -2.60 -1.96
CA ILE A 45 -7.16 -3.16 -1.64
C ILE A 45 -8.24 -2.27 -2.26
N VAL A 46 -9.16 -2.87 -3.02
CA VAL A 46 -10.30 -2.19 -3.63
C VAL A 46 -11.60 -2.88 -3.23
N ARG A 47 -12.64 -2.10 -2.97
CA ARG A 47 -13.92 -2.60 -2.46
C ARG A 47 -14.91 -2.78 -3.63
N PHE A 48 -15.47 -3.98 -3.72
CA PHE A 48 -16.47 -4.34 -4.72
C PHE A 48 -17.66 -3.39 -4.70
N GLU A 49 -18.11 -2.96 -5.89
CA GLU A 49 -19.21 -2.00 -6.12
C GLU A 49 -19.08 -0.63 -5.45
N GLN A 50 -17.96 -0.34 -4.76
CA GLN A 50 -17.72 0.95 -4.11
C GLN A 50 -16.63 1.76 -4.82
N ASN A 51 -15.57 1.10 -5.30
CA ASN A 51 -14.51 1.78 -6.02
C ASN A 51 -14.69 1.65 -7.53
N THR A 52 -14.56 2.77 -8.22
CA THR A 52 -14.57 2.80 -9.69
C THR A 52 -13.18 2.49 -10.26
N VAL A 53 -13.13 1.97 -11.48
CA VAL A 53 -11.85 1.73 -12.19
C VAL A 53 -11.01 3.00 -12.27
N LYS A 54 -11.65 4.16 -12.50
CA LYS A 54 -10.96 5.45 -12.59
C LYS A 54 -10.29 5.86 -11.29
N GLU A 55 -10.93 5.63 -10.14
CA GLU A 55 -10.32 5.88 -8.83
C GLU A 55 -9.11 4.98 -8.60
N ILE A 56 -9.20 3.70 -9.01
CA ILE A 56 -8.11 2.74 -8.91
C ILE A 56 -6.90 3.19 -9.74
N GLU A 57 -7.12 3.63 -10.98
CA GLU A 57 -6.06 4.18 -11.85
C GLU A 57 -5.38 5.42 -11.25
N VAL A 58 -6.16 6.32 -10.64
CA VAL A 58 -5.61 7.51 -9.96
C VAL A 58 -4.76 7.12 -8.75
N ASN A 59 -5.18 6.11 -7.99
CA ASN A 59 -4.40 5.57 -6.86
C ASN A 59 -3.05 5.02 -7.32
N ILE A 60 -3.05 4.19 -8.37
CA ILE A 60 -1.83 3.58 -8.91
C ILE A 60 -0.87 4.67 -9.39
N LYS A 61 -1.36 5.67 -10.14
CA LYS A 61 -0.54 6.80 -10.60
C LYS A 61 0.10 7.59 -9.46
N ARG A 62 -0.59 7.79 -8.33
CA ARG A 62 -0.02 8.46 -7.15
C ARG A 62 1.14 7.68 -6.53
N PHE A 63 1.01 6.36 -6.46
CA PHE A 63 2.10 5.50 -5.99
C PHE A 63 3.31 5.55 -6.95
N GLU A 64 3.07 5.45 -8.25
CA GLU A 64 4.13 5.55 -9.27
C GLU A 64 4.87 6.90 -9.21
N GLN A 65 4.15 8.01 -9.04
CA GLN A 65 4.74 9.33 -8.84
C GLN A 65 5.61 9.42 -7.58
N SER A 66 5.36 8.56 -6.59
CA SER A 66 6.10 8.49 -5.33
C SER A 66 7.21 7.43 -5.35
N GLY A 67 7.49 6.83 -6.51
CA GLY A 67 8.49 5.77 -6.68
C GLY A 67 8.05 4.39 -6.18
N VAL A 68 6.78 4.22 -5.83
CA VAL A 68 6.24 2.97 -5.28
C VAL A 68 5.53 2.19 -6.38
N ILE A 69 5.94 0.94 -6.59
CA ILE A 69 5.33 0.05 -7.58
C ILE A 69 4.23 -0.79 -6.90
N VAL A 70 2.99 -0.61 -7.34
CA VAL A 70 1.88 -1.47 -6.94
C VAL A 70 1.96 -2.79 -7.72
N LYS A 71 2.19 -3.91 -7.03
CA LYS A 71 2.34 -5.22 -7.66
C LYS A 71 1.03 -5.81 -8.15
N GLY A 72 -0.07 -5.44 -7.52
CA GLY A 72 -1.38 -5.96 -7.85
C GLY A 72 -2.46 -5.38 -6.95
N CYS A 73 -3.69 -5.83 -7.21
CA CYS A 73 -4.88 -5.36 -6.54
C CYS A 73 -5.69 -6.53 -5.98
N ILE A 74 -6.25 -6.35 -4.78
CA ILE A 74 -7.16 -7.30 -4.12
C ILE A 74 -8.56 -6.71 -4.16
N LEU A 75 -9.47 -7.37 -4.89
CA LEU A 75 -10.89 -7.06 -4.87
C LEU A 75 -11.53 -7.68 -3.62
N ASN A 76 -11.94 -6.83 -2.68
CA ASN A 76 -12.49 -7.21 -1.38
C ASN A 76 -14.01 -6.99 -1.32
N GLY A 77 -14.70 -7.79 -0.51
CA GLY A 77 -16.14 -7.64 -0.26
C GLY A 77 -17.03 -8.08 -1.42
N VAL A 78 -16.55 -8.99 -2.27
CA VAL A 78 -17.35 -9.54 -3.38
C VAL A 78 -18.56 -10.29 -2.82
N VAL A 79 -19.76 -9.91 -3.28
CA VAL A 79 -21.01 -10.60 -2.93
C VAL A 79 -21.40 -11.49 -4.10
N LYS A 80 -21.57 -12.80 -3.84
CA LYS A 80 -22.15 -13.71 -4.83
C LYS A 80 -23.65 -13.43 -4.90
N LYS A 81 -24.14 -13.17 -6.12
CA LYS A 81 -25.57 -13.22 -6.43
C LYS A 81 -26.03 -14.67 -6.60
#